data_AF-A0A1H1BS55-F1
#
_entry.id   AF-A0A1H1BS55-F1
#
_cell.length_a   1.000
_cell.length_b   1.000
_cell.length_c   1.000
_cell.angle_alpha   90.00
_cell.angle_beta   90.00
_cell.angle_gamma   90.00
#
_symmetry.space_group_name_H-M   'P 1'
#
loop_
_entity.id
_entity.type
_entity.pdbx_description
1 polymer ?
#
loop_
_entity_poly.entity_id
_entity_poly.type
_entity_poly.pdbx_seq_one_letter_code
_entity_poly.pdbx_strand_id
1 'polypeptide(L)'
;MKILKWLLWAVVVLAVLIGGGGLLFPATSHLERSTFIQRPPAEVFATLNSFGRFNEWSPWFEIDPTAKYTYSGPASGVGAKMAWVGNSSVGSGSQEIIESVPDGRIVNALDFGGSKAKATFQLTPDGNGTQVTWSLDSEHGYNPINRLFGALLLDRMVGKDYEKGLAKLKGVLESGPR
;
A
#
# COMPACT_ATOMS: atom_id res chain seq x y z
N MET A 1 -3.00 -9.82 46.28
CA MET A 1 -3.42 -11.09 45.62
C MET A 1 -4.76 -10.99 44.86
N LYS A 2 -5.81 -10.33 45.39
CA LYS A 2 -7.11 -10.22 44.70
C LYS A 2 -7.08 -9.36 43.43
N ILE A 3 -6.38 -8.23 43.47
CA ILE A 3 -6.18 -7.32 42.32
C ILE A 3 -5.40 -7.98 41.17
N LEU A 4 -4.35 -8.75 41.49
CA LEU A 4 -3.57 -9.48 40.47
C LEU A 4 -4.42 -10.55 39.78
N LYS A 5 -5.30 -11.23 40.53
CA LYS A 5 -6.25 -12.20 39.97
C LYS A 5 -7.29 -11.53 39.07
N TRP A 6 -7.78 -10.35 39.43
CA TRP A 6 -8.71 -9.56 38.60
C TRP A 6 -8.05 -9.04 37.32
N LEU A 7 -6.80 -8.57 37.40
CA LEU A 7 -6.02 -8.19 36.22
C LEU A 7 -5.80 -9.38 35.28
N LEU A 8 -5.46 -10.56 35.82
CA LEU A 8 -5.34 -11.79 35.03
C LEU A 8 -6.66 -12.16 34.34
N TRP A 9 -7.80 -12.09 35.04
CA TRP A 9 -9.10 -12.35 34.43
C TRP A 9 -9.47 -11.33 33.36
N ALA A 10 -9.16 -10.04 33.56
CA ALA A 10 -9.38 -9.00 32.56
C ALA A 10 -8.56 -9.26 31.28
N VAL A 11 -7.29 -9.68 31.43
CA VAL A 11 -6.43 -10.04 30.29
C VAL A 11 -6.95 -11.29 29.58
N VAL A 12 -7.43 -12.30 30.31
CA VAL A 12 -8.01 -13.52 29.71
C VAL A 12 -9.30 -13.22 28.96
N VAL A 13 -10.20 -12.42 29.53
CA VAL A 13 -11.43 -12.00 28.85
C VAL A 13 -11.09 -11.17 27.60
N LEU A 14 -10.12 -10.26 27.69
CA LEU A 14 -9.66 -9.49 26.54
C LEU A 14 -9.05 -10.41 25.46
N ALA A 15 -8.25 -11.41 25.84
CA ALA A 15 -7.68 -12.38 24.91
C ALA A 15 -8.77 -13.25 24.24
N VAL A 16 -9.82 -13.63 24.96
CA VAL A 16 -10.98 -14.37 24.41
C VAL A 16 -11.81 -13.48 23.49
N LEU A 17 -12.00 -12.20 23.82
CA LEU A 17 -12.70 -11.24 22.97
C LEU A 17 -11.91 -10.93 21.69
N ILE A 18 -10.59 -10.80 21.77
CA ILE A 18 -9.73 -10.59 20.60
C ILE A 18 -9.63 -11.88 19.77
N GLY A 19 -9.43 -13.04 20.40
CA GLY A 19 -9.32 -14.33 19.71
C GLY A 19 -10.64 -14.80 19.08
N GLY A 20 -11.75 -14.68 19.81
CA GLY A 20 -13.08 -15.05 19.34
C GLY A 20 -13.73 -13.98 18.44
N GLY A 21 -13.56 -12.70 18.79
CA GLY A 21 -14.09 -11.57 18.01
C GLY A 21 -13.28 -11.28 16.74
N GLY A 22 -11.97 -11.53 16.73
CA GLY A 22 -11.13 -11.36 15.55
C GLY A 22 -11.51 -12.29 14.38
N LEU A 23 -12.15 -13.44 14.67
CA LEU A 23 -12.70 -14.33 13.64
C LEU A 23 -13.96 -13.78 12.96
N LEU A 24 -14.66 -12.82 13.58
CA LEU A 24 -15.83 -12.16 13.02
C LEU A 24 -15.45 -11.08 11.98
N PHE A 25 -14.20 -10.62 12.00
CA PHE A 25 -13.72 -9.65 11.01
C PHE A 25 -13.40 -10.33 9.67
N PRO A 26 -13.52 -9.59 8.54
CA PRO A 26 -13.28 -10.14 7.21
C PRO A 26 -11.89 -10.76 7.06
N ALA A 27 -11.81 -11.88 6.33
CA ALA A 27 -10.54 -12.52 5.99
C ALA A 27 -9.74 -11.74 4.93
N THR A 28 -10.39 -10.81 4.23
CA THR A 28 -9.83 -9.96 3.19
C THR A 28 -10.17 -8.50 3.48
N SER A 29 -9.24 -7.59 3.21
CA SER A 29 -9.50 -6.15 3.25
C SER A 29 -9.19 -5.53 1.91
N HIS A 30 -10.02 -4.56 1.53
CA HIS A 30 -9.80 -3.72 0.36
C HIS A 30 -9.75 -2.26 0.82
N LEU A 31 -8.77 -1.53 0.31
CA LEU A 31 -8.62 -0.10 0.48
C LEU A 31 -8.39 0.51 -0.89
N GLU A 32 -9.01 1.64 -1.20
CA GLU A 32 -8.66 2.42 -2.37
C GLU A 32 -8.75 3.93 -2.10
N ARG A 33 -7.95 4.67 -2.86
CA ARG A 33 -8.00 6.13 -2.95
C ARG A 33 -7.83 6.55 -4.40
N SER A 34 -8.38 7.70 -4.75
CA SER A 34 -8.31 8.19 -6.11
C SER A 34 -8.00 9.68 -6.17
N THR A 35 -7.33 10.11 -7.23
CA THR A 35 -7.11 11.51 -7.53
C THR A 35 -7.19 11.77 -9.03
N PHE A 36 -7.65 12.96 -9.41
CA PHE A 36 -7.59 13.42 -10.78
C PHE A 36 -6.24 14.06 -11.07
N ILE A 37 -5.54 13.59 -12.10
CA ILE A 37 -4.28 14.16 -12.58
C ILE A 37 -4.52 14.73 -13.96
N GLN A 38 -4.19 16.01 -14.16
CA GLN A 38 -4.35 16.72 -15.42
C GLN A 38 -3.23 16.37 -16.41
N ARG A 39 -3.06 15.06 -16.68
CA ARG A 39 -2.11 14.47 -17.61
C ARG A 39 -2.75 13.29 -18.34
N PRO A 40 -2.36 13.03 -19.60
CA PRO A 40 -2.87 11.88 -20.34
C PRO A 40 -2.46 10.57 -19.65
N PRO A 41 -3.27 9.50 -19.78
CA PRO A 41 -3.00 8.22 -19.12
C PRO A 41 -1.61 7.65 -19.42
N ALA A 42 -1.09 7.89 -20.63
CA ALA A 42 0.25 7.45 -21.03
C ALA A 42 1.39 8.05 -20.20
N GLU A 43 1.31 9.33 -19.82
CA GLU A 43 2.32 9.97 -18.98
C GLU A 43 2.29 9.45 -17.54
N VAL A 44 1.07 9.26 -17.02
CA VAL A 44 0.85 8.71 -15.68
C VAL A 44 1.34 7.25 -15.64
N PHE A 45 0.97 6.47 -16.65
CA PHE A 45 1.38 5.08 -16.82
C PHE A 45 2.90 4.93 -16.88
N ALA A 46 3.58 5.74 -17.71
CA ALA A 46 5.04 5.70 -17.83
C ALA A 46 5.76 5.93 -16.50
N THR A 47 5.18 6.75 -15.61
CA THR A 47 5.74 7.02 -14.28
C THR A 47 5.48 5.88 -13.29
N LEU A 48 4.31 5.25 -13.35
CA LEU A 48 3.91 4.17 -12.43
C LEU A 48 4.43 2.78 -12.85
N ASN A 49 4.71 2.59 -14.14
CA ASN A 49 5.19 1.34 -14.71
C ASN A 49 6.71 1.09 -14.45
N SER A 50 7.33 1.86 -13.57
CA SER A 50 8.72 1.72 -13.15
C SER A 50 8.90 2.19 -11.70
N PHE A 51 9.85 1.60 -11.00
CA PHE A 51 10.23 2.07 -9.66
C PHE A 51 11.32 3.14 -9.66
N GLY A 52 11.86 3.53 -10.83
CA GLY A 52 12.96 4.50 -10.91
C GLY A 52 12.61 5.87 -10.34
N ARG A 53 11.34 6.27 -10.41
CA ARG A 53 10.82 7.54 -9.89
C ARG A 53 9.99 7.38 -8.61
N PHE A 54 9.96 6.19 -8.03
CA PHE A 54 9.10 5.86 -6.89
C PHE A 54 9.33 6.83 -5.71
N ASN A 55 10.59 7.16 -5.44
CA ASN A 55 10.96 8.04 -4.31
C ASN A 55 10.54 9.50 -4.49
N GLU A 56 10.20 9.95 -5.71
CA GLU A 56 9.74 11.32 -5.96
C GLU A 56 8.35 11.59 -5.38
N TRP A 57 7.49 10.55 -5.35
CA TRP A 57 6.10 10.69 -4.94
C TRP A 57 5.70 9.75 -3.81
N SER A 58 6.53 8.78 -3.44
CA SER A 58 6.27 7.86 -2.34
C SER A 58 6.01 8.62 -1.03
N PRO A 59 4.95 8.29 -0.28
CA PRO A 59 4.71 8.87 1.04
C PRO A 59 5.77 8.39 2.05
N TRP A 60 6.33 7.19 1.86
CA TRP A 60 7.26 6.55 2.79
C TRP A 60 8.70 7.07 2.69
N PHE A 61 9.11 7.60 1.53
CA PHE A 61 10.45 8.17 1.37
C PHE A 61 10.69 9.38 2.30
N GLU A 62 9.65 10.18 2.58
CA GLU A 62 9.74 11.28 3.55
C GLU A 62 9.82 10.79 5.01
N ILE A 63 9.29 9.61 5.31
CA ILE A 63 9.29 9.04 6.66
C ILE A 63 10.69 8.48 6.99
N ASP A 64 11.35 7.88 6.00
CA ASP A 64 12.73 7.42 6.10
C ASP A 64 13.53 7.72 4.83
N PRO A 65 14.13 8.92 4.74
CA PRO A 65 15.00 9.29 3.61
C PRO A 65 16.29 8.45 3.53
N THR A 66 16.63 7.74 4.62
CA THR A 66 17.83 6.89 4.69
C THR A 66 17.54 5.42 4.35
N ALA A 67 16.29 5.09 4.01
CA ALA A 67 15.89 3.77 3.58
C ALA A 67 16.70 3.35 2.34
N LYS A 68 17.12 2.09 2.34
CA LYS A 68 17.89 1.51 1.24
C LYS A 68 16.94 0.83 0.27
N TYR A 69 17.03 1.20 -1.00
CA TYR A 69 16.24 0.62 -2.09
C TYR A 69 17.14 -0.19 -3.01
N THR A 70 16.74 -1.41 -3.32
CA THR A 70 17.42 -2.28 -4.28
C THR A 70 16.46 -2.60 -5.42
N TYR A 71 16.93 -2.37 -6.65
CA TYR A 71 16.15 -2.61 -7.86
C TYR A 71 16.68 -3.84 -8.59
N SER A 72 15.78 -4.64 -9.16
CA SER A 72 16.12 -5.84 -9.91
C SER A 72 15.08 -6.11 -11.00
N GLY A 73 15.43 -6.94 -11.98
CA GLY A 73 14.58 -7.18 -13.15
C GLY A 73 14.69 -6.09 -14.21
N PRO A 74 13.72 -5.99 -15.13
CA PRO A 74 13.67 -4.93 -16.13
C PRO A 74 13.47 -3.54 -15.48
N ALA A 75 13.84 -2.49 -16.21
CA ALA A 75 13.70 -1.10 -15.76
C ALA A 75 12.23 -0.66 -15.61
N SER A 76 11.32 -1.30 -16.34
CA SER A 76 9.88 -1.03 -16.33
C SER A 76 9.09 -2.27 -16.75
N GLY A 77 7.79 -2.29 -16.44
CA GLY A 77 6.89 -3.38 -16.83
C GLY A 77 7.00 -4.64 -15.96
N VAL A 78 6.38 -5.72 -16.43
CA VAL A 78 6.28 -6.99 -15.71
C VAL A 78 7.67 -7.52 -15.33
N GLY A 79 7.83 -7.91 -14.07
CA GLY A 79 9.06 -8.41 -13.47
C GLY A 79 9.99 -7.33 -12.92
N ALA A 80 9.73 -6.04 -13.19
CA ALA A 80 10.44 -4.96 -12.51
C ALA A 80 10.17 -5.08 -11.01
N LYS A 81 11.21 -4.96 -10.19
CA LYS A 81 11.14 -5.21 -8.76
C LYS A 81 11.93 -4.21 -7.95
N MET A 82 11.37 -3.80 -6.82
CA MET A 82 12.02 -2.95 -5.83
C MET A 82 11.88 -3.58 -4.44
N ALA A 83 12.99 -3.75 -3.74
CA ALA A 83 13.04 -4.10 -2.34
C ALA A 83 13.48 -2.89 -1.51
N TRP A 84 12.96 -2.74 -0.29
CA TRP A 84 13.37 -1.69 0.62
C TRP A 84 13.70 -2.23 2.01
N VAL A 85 14.63 -1.56 2.66
CA VAL A 85 14.97 -1.75 4.08
C VAL A 85 15.02 -0.35 4.72
N GLY A 86 14.03 -0.05 5.56
CA GLY A 86 13.92 1.19 6.32
C GLY A 86 13.90 0.96 7.84
N ASN A 87 13.63 2.04 8.57
CA ASN A 87 13.49 2.06 10.03
C ASN A 87 12.18 1.38 10.50
N SER A 88 11.91 1.42 11.81
CA SER A 88 10.72 0.80 12.42
C SER A 88 9.38 1.35 11.93
N SER A 89 9.36 2.54 11.31
CA SER A 89 8.14 3.19 10.80
C SER A 89 7.83 2.79 9.35
N VAL A 90 8.85 2.57 8.53
CA VAL A 90 8.71 2.16 7.11
C VAL A 90 8.80 0.63 6.94
N GLY A 91 9.49 -0.04 7.86
CA GLY A 91 9.70 -1.48 7.82
C GLY A 91 10.57 -1.91 6.65
N SER A 92 10.39 -3.15 6.21
CA SER A 92 11.11 -3.74 5.09
C SER A 92 10.16 -4.59 4.26
N GLY A 93 10.43 -4.70 2.97
CA GLY A 93 9.59 -5.47 2.07
C GLY A 93 10.06 -5.39 0.63
N SER A 94 9.24 -5.93 -0.26
CA SER A 94 9.45 -5.80 -1.69
C SER A 94 8.13 -5.64 -2.43
N GLN A 95 8.22 -5.04 -3.62
CA GLN A 95 7.14 -4.97 -4.57
C GLN A 95 7.64 -5.28 -5.98
N GLU A 96 6.80 -5.96 -6.76
CA GLU A 96 7.11 -6.44 -8.10
C GLU A 96 5.90 -6.20 -9.01
N ILE A 97 6.13 -5.62 -10.19
CA ILE A 97 5.07 -5.45 -11.20
C ILE A 97 4.75 -6.83 -11.78
N ILE A 98 3.54 -7.32 -11.54
CA ILE A 98 3.08 -8.63 -12.03
C ILE A 98 2.10 -8.51 -13.21
N GLU A 99 1.52 -7.33 -13.40
CA GLU A 99 0.63 -7.02 -14.52
C GLU A 99 0.87 -5.56 -14.96
N SER A 100 0.94 -5.34 -16.26
CA SER A 100 1.13 -4.02 -16.85
C SER A 100 0.34 -3.95 -18.15
N VAL A 101 -0.79 -3.25 -18.11
CA VAL A 101 -1.67 -2.98 -19.26
C VAL A 101 -1.47 -1.52 -19.65
N PRO A 102 -0.89 -1.23 -20.83
CA PRO A 102 -0.59 0.12 -21.27
C PRO A 102 -1.74 1.09 -21.03
N ASP A 103 -1.43 2.22 -20.41
CA ASP A 103 -2.31 3.37 -20.19
C ASP A 103 -3.57 3.09 -19.34
N GLY A 104 -3.73 1.87 -18.83
CA GLY A 104 -4.96 1.45 -18.16
C GLY A 104 -4.75 0.87 -16.76
N ARG A 105 -3.73 0.02 -16.55
CA ARG A 105 -3.62 -0.73 -15.30
C ARG A 105 -2.20 -1.20 -14.99
N ILE A 106 -1.79 -1.09 -13.72
CA ILE A 106 -0.58 -1.73 -13.19
C ILE A 106 -0.95 -2.49 -11.92
N VAL A 107 -0.49 -3.74 -11.79
CA VAL A 107 -0.65 -4.53 -10.55
C VAL A 107 0.72 -4.88 -9.99
N ASN A 108 0.91 -4.55 -8.71
CA ASN A 108 2.10 -4.86 -7.93
C ASN A 108 1.79 -5.97 -6.92
N ALA A 109 2.61 -7.02 -6.89
CA ALA A 109 2.64 -7.95 -5.78
C ALA A 109 3.54 -7.38 -4.68
N LEU A 110 3.03 -7.28 -3.45
CA LEU A 110 3.78 -6.83 -2.28
C LEU A 110 4.08 -8.00 -1.35
N ASP A 111 5.27 -7.97 -0.77
CA ASP A 111 5.69 -8.90 0.28
C ASP A 111 6.35 -8.11 1.42
N PHE A 112 5.70 -8.11 2.59
CA PHE A 112 6.17 -7.49 3.82
C PHE A 112 6.72 -8.56 4.78
N GLY A 113 7.72 -9.31 4.35
CA GLY A 113 8.35 -10.35 5.18
C GLY A 113 7.45 -11.55 5.45
N GLY A 114 6.70 -11.99 4.43
CA GLY A 114 5.76 -13.11 4.47
C GLY A 114 4.28 -12.70 4.49
N SER A 115 3.98 -11.42 4.78
CA SER A 115 2.64 -10.87 4.60
C SER A 115 2.48 -10.35 3.18
N LYS A 116 1.58 -10.97 2.41
CA LYS A 116 1.38 -10.67 0.99
C LYS A 116 0.17 -9.78 0.77
N ALA A 117 0.30 -8.84 -0.16
CA ALA A 117 -0.79 -7.99 -0.61
C ALA A 117 -0.65 -7.70 -2.11
N LYS A 118 -1.71 -7.16 -2.72
CA LYS A 118 -1.69 -6.68 -4.09
C LYS A 118 -2.05 -5.20 -4.10
N ALA A 119 -1.21 -4.37 -4.70
CA ALA A 119 -1.56 -2.98 -4.96
C ALA A 119 -1.85 -2.79 -6.43
N THR A 120 -2.93 -2.09 -6.75
CA THR A 120 -3.35 -1.86 -8.14
C THR A 120 -3.43 -0.36 -8.40
N PHE A 121 -2.85 0.07 -9.52
CA PHE A 121 -3.15 1.37 -10.11
C PHE A 121 -4.11 1.16 -11.28
N GLN A 122 -5.29 1.76 -11.19
CA GLN A 122 -6.26 1.83 -12.29
C GLN A 122 -6.24 3.25 -12.85
N LEU A 123 -6.03 3.36 -14.16
CA LEU A 123 -5.98 4.61 -14.89
C LEU A 123 -7.21 4.69 -15.80
N THR A 124 -8.07 5.66 -15.53
CA THR A 124 -9.29 5.88 -16.30
C THR A 124 -9.20 7.26 -16.96
N PRO A 125 -9.24 7.35 -18.30
CA PRO A 125 -9.32 8.65 -18.97
C PRO A 125 -10.54 9.44 -18.47
N ASP A 126 -10.32 10.70 -18.11
CA ASP A 126 -11.38 11.61 -17.67
C ASP A 126 -11.13 13.02 -18.22
N GLY A 127 -11.93 13.44 -19.21
CA GLY A 127 -11.78 14.73 -19.86
C GLY A 127 -10.38 14.97 -20.45
N ASN A 128 -9.66 15.95 -19.89
CA ASN A 128 -8.30 16.32 -20.29
C ASN A 128 -7.20 15.70 -19.42
N GLY A 129 -7.54 14.68 -18.62
CA GLY A 129 -6.62 14.05 -17.69
C GLY A 129 -6.97 12.59 -17.44
N THR A 130 -6.55 12.12 -16.26
CA THR A 130 -6.67 10.73 -15.84
C THR A 130 -7.14 10.69 -14.40
N GLN A 131 -8.22 9.94 -14.15
CA GLN A 131 -8.58 9.51 -12.81
C GLN A 131 -7.67 8.33 -12.45
N VAL A 132 -6.82 8.53 -11.45
CA VAL A 132 -5.89 7.52 -10.94
C VAL A 132 -6.45 6.96 -9.65
N THR A 133 -6.76 5.66 -9.64
CA THR A 133 -7.17 4.94 -8.43
C THR A 133 -6.05 4.01 -8.00
N TRP A 134 -5.63 4.12 -6.73
CA TRP A 134 -4.66 3.23 -6.11
C TRP A 134 -5.36 2.39 -5.05
N SER A 135 -5.41 1.07 -5.26
CA SER A 135 -5.99 0.11 -4.33
C SER A 135 -4.94 -0.78 -3.66
N LEU A 136 -5.30 -1.33 -2.51
CA LEU A 136 -4.57 -2.35 -1.77
C LEU A 136 -5.54 -3.45 -1.35
N ASP A 137 -5.26 -4.66 -1.82
CA ASP A 137 -5.97 -5.89 -1.49
C ASP A 137 -5.07 -6.76 -0.63
N SER A 138 -5.49 -7.05 0.61
CA SER A 138 -4.71 -7.83 1.58
C SER A 138 -5.50 -9.02 2.10
N GLU A 139 -4.84 -10.16 2.21
CA GLU A 139 -5.38 -11.39 2.80
C GLU A 139 -4.86 -11.58 4.23
N HIS A 140 -5.77 -11.67 5.19
CA HIS A 140 -5.42 -11.76 6.62
C HIS A 140 -5.46 -13.19 7.17
N GLY A 141 -5.86 -14.16 6.35
CA GLY A 141 -5.93 -15.57 6.71
C GLY A 141 -6.90 -15.83 7.87
N TYR A 142 -6.57 -16.79 8.75
CA TYR A 142 -7.37 -17.11 9.95
C TYR A 142 -6.84 -16.47 11.24
N ASN A 143 -5.84 -15.58 11.14
CA ASN A 143 -5.25 -14.95 12.32
C ASN A 143 -6.16 -13.80 12.81
N PRO A 144 -6.75 -13.89 14.02
CA PRO A 144 -7.68 -12.88 14.55
C PRO A 144 -7.04 -11.48 14.67
N ILE A 145 -5.73 -11.41 14.91
CA ILE A 145 -4.98 -10.15 15.04
C ILE A 145 -4.82 -9.47 13.68
N ASN A 146 -4.47 -10.23 12.64
CA ASN A 146 -4.31 -9.68 11.28
C ASN A 146 -5.64 -9.17 10.75
N ARG A 147 -6.74 -9.90 10.98
CA ARG A 147 -8.10 -9.48 10.58
C ARG A 147 -8.53 -8.18 11.26
N LEU A 148 -8.26 -8.05 12.56
CA LEU A 148 -8.53 -6.82 13.32
C LEU A 148 -7.69 -5.64 12.78
N PHE A 149 -6.41 -5.87 12.49
CA PHE A 149 -5.53 -4.87 11.90
C PHE A 149 -6.04 -4.41 10.53
N GLY A 150 -6.39 -5.36 9.67
CA GLY A 150 -6.98 -5.11 8.35
C GLY A 150 -8.26 -4.29 8.40
N ALA A 151 -9.13 -4.57 9.37
CA ALA A 151 -10.42 -3.89 9.50
C ALA A 151 -10.31 -2.47 10.08
N LEU A 152 -9.38 -2.22 11.01
CA LEU A 152 -9.35 -0.96 11.77
C LEU A 152 -8.21 -0.01 11.40
N LEU A 153 -7.05 -0.54 10.99
CA LEU A 153 -5.83 0.25 10.84
C LEU A 153 -5.47 0.51 9.38
N LEU A 154 -5.93 -0.36 8.48
CA LEU A 154 -5.61 -0.29 7.06
C LEU A 154 -6.16 0.99 6.42
N ASP A 155 -7.44 1.30 6.60
CA ASP A 155 -8.01 2.56 6.07
C ASP A 155 -7.42 3.82 6.73
N ARG A 156 -7.25 3.80 8.07
CA ARG A 156 -6.82 5.00 8.81
C ARG A 156 -5.35 5.35 8.59
N MET A 157 -4.47 4.36 8.47
CA MET A 157 -3.03 4.57 8.31
C MET A 157 -2.65 4.53 6.83
N VAL A 158 -2.92 3.41 6.16
CA VAL A 158 -2.53 3.22 4.74
C VAL A 158 -3.33 4.15 3.82
N GLY A 159 -4.61 4.39 4.12
CA GLY A 159 -5.43 5.31 3.33
C GLY A 159 -4.88 6.73 3.30
N LYS A 160 -4.35 7.24 4.42
CA LYS A 160 -3.70 8.56 4.49
C LYS A 160 -2.39 8.60 3.72
N ASP A 161 -1.59 7.54 3.80
CA ASP A 161 -0.37 7.43 3.01
C ASP A 161 -0.69 7.41 1.51
N TYR A 162 -1.75 6.72 1.09
CA TYR A 162 -2.19 6.67 -0.31
C TYR A 162 -2.69 8.02 -0.80
N GLU A 163 -3.50 8.73 0.00
CA GLU A 163 -3.91 10.12 -0.30
C GLU A 163 -2.70 11.04 -0.49
N LYS A 164 -1.72 10.97 0.43
CA LYS A 164 -0.49 11.77 0.36
C LYS A 164 0.35 11.41 -0.86
N GLY A 165 0.52 10.12 -1.15
CA GLY A 165 1.26 9.62 -2.30
C GLY A 165 0.63 10.05 -3.63
N LEU A 166 -0.69 9.94 -3.75
CA LEU A 166 -1.45 10.41 -4.92
C LEU A 166 -1.34 11.93 -5.10
N ALA A 167 -1.41 12.71 -4.02
CA ALA A 167 -1.24 14.15 -4.08
C ALA A 167 0.17 14.55 -4.57
N LYS A 168 1.22 13.85 -4.11
CA LYS A 168 2.58 14.07 -4.62
C LYS A 168 2.76 13.64 -6.05
N LEU A 169 2.22 12.47 -6.43
CA LEU A 169 2.27 11.97 -7.81
C LEU A 169 1.64 12.99 -8.76
N LYS A 170 0.49 13.55 -8.38
CA LYS A 170 -0.15 14.66 -9.08
C LYS A 170 0.81 15.84 -9.24
N GLY A 171 1.41 16.30 -8.14
CA GLY A 171 2.37 17.42 -8.17
C GLY A 171 3.59 17.17 -9.07
N VAL A 172 4.16 15.98 -9.02
CA VAL A 172 5.31 15.56 -9.85
C VAL A 172 4.94 15.53 -11.33
N LEU A 173 3.77 14.99 -11.67
CA LEU A 173 3.30 14.90 -13.05
C LEU A 173 2.85 16.26 -13.61
N GLU A 174 2.22 17.10 -12.81
CA GLU A 174 1.68 18.39 -13.27
C GLU A 174 2.75 19.49 -13.35
N SER A 175 3.86 19.37 -12.61
CA SER A 175 4.97 20.33 -12.64
C SER A 175 5.95 20.14 -13.81
N GLY A 176 5.91 18.99 -14.50
CA GLY A 176 6.72 18.76 -15.70
C GLY A 176 6.29 19.63 -16.90
N PRO A 177 7.11 19.75 -17.96
CA PRO A 177 6.68 20.33 -19.23
C PRO A 177 5.41 19.62 -19.76
N ARG A 178 4.56 20.35 -20.48
CA ARG A 178 3.44 19.76 -21.22
C ARG A 178 3.89 19.27 -22.59
#